data_AF-A0AAJ1RU65-F1
#
_entry.id   AF-A0AAJ1RU65-F1
#
_cell.length_a   1.000
_cell.length_b   1.000
_cell.length_c   1.000
_cell.angle_alpha   90.00
_cell.angle_beta   90.00
_cell.angle_gamma   90.00
#
_symmetry.space_group_name_H-M   'P 1'
#
loop_
_entity.id
_entity.type
_entity.pdbx_description
1 polymer ?
#
loop_
_entity_poly.entity_id
_entity_poly.type
_entity_poly.pdbx_seq_one_letter_code
_entity_poly.pdbx_strand_id
1 'polypeptide(L)' 'MADRSKPRRGSMGYSPRKRANRQYGRISSWPESDTSEIRVQGFAGWKAGMTHLLVRDNNPNSPSARQGVRKAVTVIEA' A
#
# COMPACT_ATOMS: atom_id res chain seq x y z
N MET A 1 6.90 -35.18 19.10
CA MET A 1 7.34 -33.78 18.84
C MET A 1 6.69 -33.35 17.54
N ALA A 2 5.96 -32.23 17.50
CA ALA A 2 5.31 -31.80 16.25
C ALA A 2 6.38 -31.56 15.18
N ASP A 3 6.17 -32.12 13.98
CA ASP A 3 7.08 -31.98 12.85
C ASP A 3 7.29 -30.48 12.54
N ARG A 4 8.54 -30.03 12.69
CA ARG A 4 8.99 -28.61 12.58
C ARG A 4 9.16 -28.18 11.11
N SER A 5 8.71 -28.98 10.15
CA SER A 5 8.85 -28.72 8.71
C SER A 5 7.91 -27.64 8.16
N LYS A 6 6.91 -27.19 8.93
CA LYS A 6 5.88 -26.25 8.44
C LYS A 6 6.02 -24.84 9.03
N PRO A 7 6.06 -23.78 8.20
CA PRO A 7 6.07 -22.40 8.68
C PRO A 7 4.75 -22.04 9.38
N ARG A 8 4.84 -21.12 10.35
CA ARG A 8 3.69 -20.64 11.11
C ARG A 8 2.68 -19.96 10.17
N ARG A 9 1.39 -20.24 10.36
CA ARG A 9 0.32 -19.59 9.59
C ARG A 9 0.03 -18.19 10.13
N GLY A 10 0.09 -17.19 9.25
CA GLY A 10 -0.20 -15.79 9.54
C GLY A 10 0.92 -15.06 10.30
N SER A 11 0.82 -13.73 10.39
CA SER A 11 1.76 -12.90 11.15
C SER A 11 1.21 -12.56 12.54
N MET A 12 2.07 -12.68 13.58
CA MET A 12 1.73 -12.30 14.97
C MET A 12 1.70 -10.79 15.18
N GLY A 13 2.34 -10.00 14.30
CA GLY A 13 2.33 -8.53 14.38
C GLY A 13 0.96 -7.91 14.11
N TYR A 14 0.01 -8.68 13.58
CA TYR A 14 -1.38 -8.25 13.36
C TYR A 14 -2.36 -8.84 14.39
N SER A 15 -1.85 -9.33 15.53
CA SER A 15 -2.66 -9.74 16.67
C SER A 15 -2.78 -8.59 17.69
N PRO A 16 -3.92 -8.43 18.38
CA PRO A 16 -5.16 -9.17 18.25
C PRO A 16 -5.96 -8.79 17.00
N ARG A 17 -6.53 -9.78 16.31
CA ARG A 17 -7.41 -9.59 15.15
C ARG A 17 -8.84 -9.27 15.59
N LYS A 18 -9.05 -8.02 16.01
CA LYS A 18 -10.36 -7.51 16.46
C LYS A 18 -10.86 -6.39 15.54
N ARG A 19 -12.15 -6.06 15.63
CA ARG A 19 -12.72 -4.90 14.93
C ARG A 19 -11.99 -3.63 15.37
N ALA A 20 -11.74 -2.72 14.42
CA ALA A 20 -11.22 -1.40 14.73
C ALA A 20 -12.24 -0.61 15.56
N ASN A 21 -11.76 0.24 16.46
CA ASN A 21 -12.61 1.10 17.29
C ASN A 21 -13.29 2.22 16.47
N ARG A 22 -12.77 2.51 15.27
CA ARG A 22 -13.30 3.56 14.39
C ARG A 22 -13.24 3.12 12.93
N GLN A 23 -14.09 3.75 12.13
CA GLN A 23 -14.28 3.43 10.72
C GLN A 23 -13.11 3.90 9.83
N TYR A 24 -12.33 4.89 10.28
CA TYR A 24 -11.19 5.44 9.54
C TYR A 24 -9.83 5.13 10.21
N GLY A 25 -8.76 5.13 9.42
CA GLY A 25 -7.39 4.83 9.88
C GLY A 25 -6.83 5.86 10.87
N ARG A 26 -5.83 5.48 11.68
CA ARG A 26 -5.03 6.46 12.49
C ARG A 26 -3.75 6.61 11.73
N ILE A 27 -3.29 7.83 11.63
CA ILE A 27 -1.90 8.07 11.29
C ILE A 27 -1.17 8.07 12.62
N SER A 28 -0.36 7.04 12.86
CA SER A 28 0.42 6.86 14.09
C SER A 28 1.74 7.59 14.06
N SER A 29 2.26 7.86 12.86
CA SER A 29 3.53 8.49 12.62
C SER A 29 3.44 9.30 11.33
N TRP A 30 4.00 10.50 11.36
CA TRP A 30 4.09 11.40 10.22
C TRP A 30 5.56 11.43 9.73
N PRO A 31 5.81 11.58 8.41
CA PRO A 31 7.16 11.72 7.90
C PRO A 31 7.83 12.99 8.44
N GLU A 32 9.09 12.87 8.81
CA GLU A 32 9.95 14.01 9.08
C GLU A 32 10.17 14.80 7.79
N SER A 33 10.19 16.13 7.89
CA SER A 33 10.39 17.00 6.73
C SER A 33 11.38 18.11 7.07
N ASP A 34 12.47 18.17 6.31
CA ASP A 34 13.48 19.23 6.39
C ASP A 34 13.09 20.47 5.58
N THR A 35 11.85 20.54 5.08
CA THR A 35 11.42 21.64 4.22
C THR A 35 11.12 22.89 5.05
N SER A 36 11.53 24.05 4.54
CA SER A 36 11.25 25.35 5.16
C SER A 36 9.81 25.82 4.94
N GLU A 37 9.06 25.20 4.04
CA GLU A 37 7.71 25.60 3.65
C GLU A 37 6.63 24.79 4.40
N ILE A 38 5.55 25.45 4.80
CA ILE A 38 4.41 24.76 5.43
C ILE A 38 3.64 23.96 4.36
N ARG A 39 3.51 22.63 4.55
CA ARG A 39 2.82 21.73 3.63
C ARG A 39 1.89 20.74 4.35
N VAL A 40 0.82 20.36 3.66
CA VAL A 40 -0.10 19.30 4.12
C VAL A 40 0.54 17.94 3.86
N GLN A 41 0.58 17.07 4.88
CA GLN A 41 1.24 15.76 4.79
C GLN A 41 0.30 14.59 4.47
N GLY A 42 -1.02 14.81 4.51
CA GLY A 42 -2.01 13.77 4.25
C GLY A 42 -3.34 14.34 3.80
N PHE A 43 -4.08 13.55 3.03
CA PHE A 43 -5.41 13.89 2.54
C PHE A 43 -6.40 12.76 2.86
N ALA A 44 -7.67 13.12 3.01
CA ALA A 44 -8.77 12.17 3.12
C ALA A 44 -9.34 11.88 1.73
N GLY A 45 -9.80 10.65 1.50
CA GLY A 45 -10.45 10.27 0.27
C GLY A 45 -11.23 8.96 0.42
N TRP A 46 -12.14 8.72 -0.52
CA TRP A 46 -13.00 7.54 -0.56
C TRP A 46 -12.59 6.62 -1.70
N LYS A 47 -12.56 5.30 -1.44
CA LYS A 47 -12.27 4.32 -2.48
C LYS A 47 -13.47 4.23 -3.43
N ALA A 48 -13.29 4.70 -4.66
CA ALA A 48 -14.32 4.63 -5.70
C ALA A 48 -14.34 3.26 -6.38
N GLY A 49 -13.17 2.72 -6.76
CA GLY A 49 -13.12 1.46 -7.50
C GLY A 49 -11.72 1.09 -7.98
N MET A 50 -11.64 0.13 -8.90
CA MET A 50 -10.40 -0.32 -9.51
C MET A 50 -10.53 -0.35 -11.04
N THR A 51 -9.43 -0.10 -11.73
CA THR A 51 -9.34 -0.20 -13.20
C THR A 51 -7.95 -0.68 -13.62
N HIS A 52 -7.73 -0.83 -14.93
CA HIS A 52 -6.44 -1.18 -15.49
C HIS A 52 -5.86 0.00 -16.26
N LEU A 53 -4.57 0.26 -16.08
CA LEU A 53 -3.80 1.16 -16.92
C LEU A 53 -2.82 0.37 -17.77
N LEU A 54 -2.65 0.77 -19.02
CA LEU A 54 -1.54 0.34 -19.85
C LEU A 54 -0.40 1.35 -19.66
N VAL A 55 0.70 0.93 -19.04
CA VAL A 55 1.83 1.80 -18.69
C VAL A 55 3.11 1.26 -19.32
N ARG A 56 3.96 2.16 -19.83
CA ARG A 56 5.27 1.78 -20.34
C ARG A 56 6.23 1.48 -19.18
N ASP A 57 6.89 0.34 -19.23
CA ASP A 57 7.91 -0.01 -18.24
C ASP A 57 9.22 0.73 -18.56
N ASN A 58 9.56 1.71 -17.73
CA ASN A 58 10.76 2.54 -17.90
C ASN A 58 11.99 1.98 -17.17
N ASN A 59 11.87 0.87 -16.42
CA ASN A 59 13.01 0.25 -15.77
C ASN A 59 13.87 -0.50 -16.82
N PRO A 60 15.13 -0.10 -17.06
CA PRO A 60 15.98 -0.73 -18.07
C PRO A 60 16.37 -2.17 -17.70
N ASN A 61 16.36 -2.53 -16.42
CA ASN A 61 16.75 -3.86 -15.93
C ASN A 61 15.56 -4.83 -15.85
N SER A 62 14.37 -4.39 -16.25
CA SER A 62 13.16 -5.22 -16.23
C SER A 62 13.09 -6.13 -17.46
N PRO A 63 12.62 -7.38 -17.33
CA PRO A 63 12.32 -8.24 -18.47
C PRO A 63 11.33 -7.62 -19.47
N SER A 64 10.46 -6.70 -19.02
CA SER A 64 9.50 -5.98 -19.85
C SER A 64 9.95 -4.57 -20.23
N ALA A 65 11.25 -4.26 -20.15
CA ALA A 65 11.78 -2.91 -20.41
C ALA A 65 11.27 -2.34 -21.74
N ARG A 66 10.77 -1.10 -21.68
CA ARG A 66 10.18 -0.33 -22.79
C ARG A 66 8.88 -0.88 -23.38
N GLN A 67 8.35 -2.00 -22.88
CA GLN A 67 7.07 -2.58 -23.29
C GLN A 67 5.89 -1.96 -22.52
N GLY A 68 4.68 -2.08 -23.07
CA GLY A 68 3.43 -1.71 -22.39
C GLY A 68 2.96 -2.84 -21.47
N VAL A 69 2.83 -2.55 -20.18
CA VAL A 69 2.38 -3.49 -19.14
C VAL A 69 1.04 -3.03 -18.59
N ARG A 70 0.09 -3.97 -18.47
CA ARG A 70 -1.19 -3.71 -17.80
C ARG A 70 -1.00 -3.76 -16.28
N LYS A 71 -1.38 -2.71 -15.58
CA LYS A 71 -1.32 -2.64 -14.11
C LYS A 71 -2.70 -2.36 -13.54
N ALA A 72 -3.10 -3.14 -12.53
CA ALA A 72 -4.28 -2.86 -11.74
C ALA A 72 -4.03 -1.63 -10.86
N VAL A 73 -4.97 -0.68 -10.89
CA VAL A 73 -4.93 0.53 -10.08
C VAL A 73 -6.22 0.71 -9.30
N THR A 74 -6.15 1.47 -8.21
CA THR A 74 -7.33 1.85 -7.40
C THR A 74 -7.56 3.34 -7.57
N VAL A 75 -8.81 3.72 -7.84
CA VAL A 75 -9.24 5.12 -7.90
C VAL A 75 -9.72 5.53 -6.51
N ILE A 76 -9.17 6.63 -6.01
CA ILE A 76 -9.58 7.29 -4.77
C ILE A 76 -10.19 8.64 -5.17
N GLU A 77 -11.44 8.87 -4.78
CA GLU A 77 -12.14 10.15 -4.89
C GLU A 77 -11.71 11.04 -3.72
N ALA A 78 -11.32 12.29 -4.00
CA ALA A 78 -10.80 13.24 -3.03
C ALA A 78 -11.27 14.65 -3.38
#